data_AF-A0A351BZ50-F1
#
_entry.id   AF-A0A351BZ50-F1
#
_cell.length_a   1.000
_cell.length_b   1.000
_cell.length_c   1.000
_cell.angle_alpha   90.00
_cell.angle_beta   90.00
_cell.angle_gamma   90.00
#
_symmetry.space_group_name_H-M   'P 1'
#
loop_
_entity.id
_entity.type
_entity.pdbx_description
1 polymer ?
#
loop_
_entity_poly.entity_id
_entity_poly.type
_entity_poly.pdbx_seq_one_letter_code
_entity_poly.pdbx_strand_id
1 'polypeptide(L)'
;ENNLRYNANIGSKDFYWGSGTNKIYDNTTNIYDSHFKNIIDCFIFKQDYISVLKMKIIFNFYNEIIKGYSIHEHIRPLLGRMLKKFNIIEKVITVTDSQSHYKEQTNLIIISLKDINLEMKKILPLIICKNLYDEKKDFADREKSLHIIIDEAHNILSSSSERESETWKDYRLETFEEIIKEGRKFGTFLTIASQRPYDISTTIISQLHNYFIHRLINNNDIQAIEKTVAYLDKLAFQSIPILPVGSCFVAGLATDIPVKVDIKLLPEKERPISETIDLEEAWKM
;
A
#
# COMPACT_ATOMS: atom_id res chain seq x y z
N GLU A 1 1.61 -33.05 17.25
CA GLU A 1 3.00 -33.47 16.93
C GLU A 1 3.06 -34.79 16.15
N ASN A 2 2.12 -35.02 15.22
CA ASN A 2 2.19 -36.14 14.28
C ASN A 2 2.47 -35.52 12.90
N ASN A 3 3.72 -35.57 12.45
CA ASN A 3 4.13 -35.04 11.15
C ASN A 3 4.68 -36.18 10.31
N LEU A 4 4.40 -36.14 9.01
CA LEU A 4 5.03 -37.04 8.04
C LEU A 4 6.52 -36.69 7.95
N ARG A 5 7.39 -37.68 8.05
CA ARG A 5 8.85 -37.50 8.02
C ARG A 5 9.46 -38.47 7.02
N TYR A 6 10.49 -38.01 6.31
CA TYR A 6 11.24 -38.84 5.37
C TYR A 6 12.32 -39.64 6.12
N ASN A 7 12.47 -40.93 5.82
CA ASN A 7 13.53 -41.78 6.34
C ASN A 7 14.75 -41.74 5.40
N ALA A 8 15.84 -41.08 5.83
CA ALA A 8 17.03 -40.86 5.01
C ALA A 8 18.12 -41.95 5.12
N ASN A 9 17.82 -43.11 5.73
CA ASN A 9 18.79 -44.20 5.84
C ASN A 9 19.14 -44.79 4.45
N ILE A 10 20.42 -45.12 4.26
CA ILE A 10 21.00 -45.59 2.99
C ILE A 10 20.21 -46.79 2.45
N GLY A 11 19.39 -46.55 1.42
CA GLY A 11 18.65 -47.59 0.68
C GLY A 11 17.12 -47.59 0.86
N SER A 12 16.56 -46.93 1.88
CA SER A 12 15.10 -46.84 2.07
C SER A 12 14.56 -45.50 1.55
N LYS A 13 13.52 -45.51 0.72
CA LYS A 13 12.78 -44.30 0.28
C LYS A 13 11.51 -44.08 1.12
N ASP A 14 11.48 -44.58 2.36
CA ASP A 14 10.23 -44.75 3.10
C ASP A 14 9.83 -43.50 3.87
N PHE A 15 8.55 -43.17 3.84
CA PHE A 15 7.97 -42.15 4.72
C PHE A 15 7.49 -42.78 6.02
N TYR A 16 7.53 -42.02 7.11
CA TYR A 16 6.98 -42.45 8.39
C TYR A 16 6.10 -41.43 9.08
N TRP A 17 5.11 -41.92 9.81
CA TRP A 17 4.15 -41.14 10.58
C TRP A 17 4.13 -41.62 12.04
N GLY A 18 4.23 -40.70 13.00
CA GLY A 18 4.12 -41.00 14.42
C GLY A 18 4.87 -40.07 15.38
N SER A 19 4.63 -40.28 16.68
CA SER A 19 5.22 -39.55 17.80
C SER A 19 6.27 -40.43 18.51
N GLY A 20 7.46 -39.90 18.76
CA GLY A 20 8.49 -40.58 19.54
C GLY A 20 8.89 -41.96 18.98
N THR A 21 8.60 -43.01 19.76
CA THR A 21 9.01 -44.42 19.54
C THR A 21 8.08 -45.22 18.64
N ASN A 22 6.82 -44.79 18.44
CA ASN A 22 5.88 -45.45 17.52
C ASN A 22 5.94 -44.78 16.16
N LYS A 23 6.86 -45.26 15.31
CA LYS A 23 7.00 -44.82 13.92
C LYS A 23 6.46 -45.91 12.99
N ILE A 24 5.42 -45.57 12.22
CA ILE A 24 4.91 -46.44 11.17
C ILE A 24 5.69 -46.08 9.90
N TYR A 25 6.52 -47.01 9.41
CA TYR A 25 7.30 -46.87 8.18
C TYR A 25 6.55 -47.60 7.07
N ASP A 26 5.98 -46.87 6.10
CA ASP A 26 5.33 -47.55 4.99
C ASP A 26 5.25 -46.65 3.75
N ASN A 27 5.43 -47.25 2.58
CA ASN A 27 5.17 -46.65 1.27
C ASN A 27 4.13 -47.47 0.46
N THR A 28 3.63 -48.56 1.05
CA THR A 28 2.87 -49.63 0.41
C THR A 28 1.43 -49.74 0.94
N THR A 29 1.15 -49.37 2.19
CA THR A 29 -0.22 -49.12 2.64
C THR A 29 -0.74 -47.80 2.11
N ASN A 30 -2.06 -47.73 1.90
CA ASN A 30 -2.74 -46.50 1.50
C ASN A 30 -2.79 -45.52 2.69
N ILE A 31 -1.64 -44.94 3.04
CA ILE A 31 -1.46 -43.96 4.12
C ILE A 31 -2.47 -42.83 3.99
N TYR A 32 -2.79 -42.44 2.76
CA TYR A 32 -3.83 -41.47 2.48
C TYR A 32 -5.18 -41.90 3.05
N ASP A 33 -5.70 -43.07 2.67
CA ASP A 33 -6.98 -43.58 3.15
C ASP A 33 -6.99 -43.79 4.68
N SER A 34 -5.90 -44.30 5.24
CA SER A 34 -5.82 -44.66 6.66
C SER A 34 -5.70 -43.47 7.60
N HIS A 35 -5.06 -42.37 7.16
CA HIS A 35 -4.68 -41.27 8.06
C HIS A 35 -5.09 -39.88 7.57
N PHE A 36 -5.12 -39.62 6.26
CA PHE A 36 -5.38 -38.29 5.73
C PHE A 36 -6.82 -38.11 5.23
N LYS A 37 -7.45 -39.15 4.69
CA LYS A 37 -8.78 -39.09 4.06
C LYS A 37 -9.84 -38.53 5.00
N ASN A 38 -10.01 -39.12 6.18
CA ASN A 38 -10.98 -38.60 7.16
C ASN A 38 -10.69 -37.16 7.59
N ILE A 39 -9.41 -36.78 7.70
CA ILE A 39 -9.02 -35.40 8.07
C ILE A 39 -9.37 -34.42 6.95
N ILE A 40 -9.09 -34.78 5.70
CA ILE A 40 -9.35 -33.96 4.52
C ILE A 40 -10.86 -33.86 4.27
N ASP A 41 -11.57 -34.98 4.33
CA ASP A 41 -13.02 -35.04 4.10
C ASP A 41 -13.81 -34.27 5.18
N CYS A 42 -13.28 -34.20 6.40
CA CYS A 42 -13.85 -33.39 7.48
C CYS A 42 -13.37 -31.92 7.46
N PHE A 43 -12.42 -31.55 6.59
CA PHE A 43 -11.89 -30.19 6.56
C PHE A 43 -12.84 -29.25 5.84
N ILE A 44 -13.45 -28.34 6.59
CA ILE A 44 -14.33 -27.30 6.03
C ILE A 44 -13.47 -26.10 5.65
N PHE A 45 -13.35 -25.85 4.35
CA PHE A 45 -12.68 -24.67 3.84
C PHE A 45 -13.52 -23.42 4.06
N LYS A 46 -12.89 -22.37 4.59
CA LYS A 46 -13.49 -21.04 4.60
C LYS A 46 -13.56 -20.55 3.14
N GLN A 47 -14.77 -20.33 2.64
CA GLN A 47 -15.04 -20.00 1.23
C GLN A 47 -14.90 -18.50 0.91
N ASP A 48 -14.36 -17.70 1.84
CA ASP A 48 -14.11 -16.29 1.53
C ASP A 48 -12.94 -16.14 0.54
N TYR A 49 -13.01 -15.09 -0.28
CA TYR A 49 -12.04 -14.82 -1.34
C TYR A 49 -10.58 -14.81 -0.87
N ILE A 50 -10.31 -14.25 0.31
CA ILE A 50 -8.94 -14.13 0.83
C ILE A 50 -8.41 -15.50 1.26
N SER A 51 -9.24 -16.31 1.93
CA SER A 51 -8.92 -17.68 2.29
C SER A 51 -8.68 -18.56 1.07
N VAL A 52 -9.51 -18.43 0.03
CA VAL A 52 -9.33 -19.16 -1.24
C VAL A 52 -8.02 -18.77 -1.93
N LEU A 53 -7.70 -17.47 -1.99
CA LEU A 53 -6.43 -16.99 -2.54
C LEU A 53 -5.22 -17.54 -1.77
N LYS A 54 -5.27 -17.48 -0.44
CA LYS A 54 -4.23 -18.03 0.46
C LYS A 54 -4.00 -19.51 0.18
N MET A 55 -5.08 -20.29 0.07
CA MET A 55 -5.00 -21.72 -0.24
C MET A 55 -4.41 -21.98 -1.62
N LYS A 56 -4.84 -21.22 -2.65
CA LYS A 56 -4.31 -21.36 -4.02
C LYS A 56 -2.79 -21.15 -4.05
N ILE A 57 -2.28 -20.16 -3.33
CA ILE A 57 -0.84 -19.90 -3.26
C ILE A 57 -0.11 -21.04 -2.53
N ILE A 58 -0.65 -21.52 -1.40
CA ILE A 58 -0.07 -22.65 -0.65
C ILE A 58 -0.01 -23.91 -1.53
N PHE A 59 -1.11 -24.24 -2.22
CA PHE A 59 -1.14 -25.41 -3.10
C PHE A 59 -0.19 -25.26 -4.29
N ASN A 60 -0.14 -24.08 -4.90
CA ASN A 60 0.81 -23.83 -5.98
C ASN A 60 2.26 -24.01 -5.51
N PHE A 61 2.59 -23.50 -4.32
CA PHE A 61 3.91 -23.68 -3.72
C PHE A 61 4.29 -25.16 -3.55
N TYR A 62 3.39 -25.98 -2.97
CA TYR A 62 3.67 -27.41 -2.82
C TYR A 62 3.71 -28.15 -4.16
N ASN A 63 2.90 -27.76 -5.14
CA ASN A 63 2.95 -28.30 -6.49
C ASN A 63 4.31 -28.06 -7.16
N GLU A 64 4.85 -26.84 -7.04
CA GLU A 64 6.18 -26.48 -7.56
C GLU A 64 7.32 -27.23 -6.87
N ILE A 65 7.19 -27.52 -5.57
CA ILE A 65 8.15 -28.36 -4.84
C ILE A 65 8.09 -29.80 -5.35
N ILE A 66 6.89 -30.38 -5.49
CA ILE A 66 6.70 -31.77 -5.95
C ILE A 66 7.28 -31.96 -7.35
N LYS A 67 7.10 -30.97 -8.24
CA LYS A 67 7.65 -31.00 -9.59
C LYS A 67 9.16 -30.83 -9.67
N GLY A 68 9.83 -30.52 -8.55
CA GLY A 68 11.29 -30.39 -8.47
C GLY A 68 11.85 -29.10 -9.09
N TYR A 69 11.00 -28.13 -9.43
CA TYR A 69 11.43 -26.87 -10.07
C TYR A 69 12.03 -25.85 -9.09
N SER A 70 11.97 -26.10 -7.77
CA SER A 70 12.33 -25.11 -6.75
C SER A 70 13.17 -25.66 -5.59
N ILE A 71 14.17 -24.88 -5.17
CA ILE A 71 15.01 -25.19 -4.00
C ILE A 71 14.21 -24.88 -2.73
N HIS A 72 13.72 -25.93 -2.08
CA HIS A 72 12.85 -25.89 -0.89
C HIS A 72 13.38 -24.99 0.26
N GLU A 73 14.70 -24.93 0.45
CA GLU A 73 15.33 -24.17 1.55
C GLU A 73 15.20 -22.65 1.42
N HIS A 74 15.09 -22.12 0.20
CA HIS A 74 15.03 -20.67 -0.03
C HIS A 74 13.60 -20.11 -0.05
N ILE A 75 12.61 -20.92 -0.41
CA ILE A 75 11.22 -20.44 -0.60
C ILE A 75 10.36 -20.63 0.65
N ARG A 76 10.65 -21.61 1.50
CA ARG A 76 9.90 -21.83 2.75
C ARG A 76 9.85 -20.59 3.67
N PRO A 77 10.95 -19.82 3.86
CA PRO A 77 10.89 -18.57 4.62
C PRO A 77 9.98 -17.50 3.97
N LEU A 78 9.89 -17.47 2.64
CA LEU A 78 9.00 -16.56 1.92
C LEU A 78 7.53 -16.91 2.18
N LEU A 79 7.17 -18.19 2.15
CA LEU A 79 5.83 -18.65 2.49
C LEU A 79 5.45 -18.24 3.92
N GLY A 80 6.34 -18.46 4.89
CA GLY A 80 6.12 -18.07 6.28
C GLY A 80 5.86 -16.56 6.45
N ARG A 81 6.62 -15.72 5.73
CA ARG A 81 6.40 -14.26 5.71
C ARG A 81 5.08 -13.89 5.04
N MET A 82 4.75 -14.52 3.92
CA MET A 82 3.51 -14.29 3.19
C MET A 82 2.27 -14.62 4.03
N LEU A 83 2.27 -15.77 4.71
CA LEU A 83 1.14 -16.18 5.57
C LEU A 83 0.88 -15.18 6.70
N LYS A 84 1.93 -14.56 7.25
CA LYS A 84 1.77 -13.47 8.23
C LYS A 84 1.09 -12.24 7.63
N LYS A 85 1.39 -11.90 6.37
CA LYS A 85 0.73 -10.78 5.66
C LYS A 85 -0.75 -11.04 5.42
N PHE A 86 -1.16 -12.27 5.11
CA PHE A 86 -2.57 -12.64 4.99
C PHE A 86 -3.37 -12.31 6.25
N ASN A 87 -2.82 -12.57 7.44
CA ASN A 87 -3.50 -12.24 8.70
C ASN A 87 -3.72 -10.72 8.90
N ILE A 88 -2.88 -9.89 8.29
CA ILE A 88 -3.05 -8.43 8.31
C ILE A 88 -4.12 -8.03 7.29
N ILE A 89 -4.06 -8.58 6.08
CA ILE A 89 -5.02 -8.32 5.00
C ILE A 89 -6.44 -8.74 5.41
N GLU A 90 -6.62 -9.91 6.02
CA GLU A 90 -7.90 -10.44 6.49
C GLU A 90 -8.58 -9.53 7.53
N LYS A 91 -7.81 -8.69 8.25
CA LYS A 91 -8.36 -7.73 9.23
C LYS A 91 -8.81 -6.42 8.60
N VAL A 92 -8.31 -6.10 7.41
CA VAL A 92 -8.49 -4.77 6.80
C VAL A 92 -9.37 -4.85 5.55
N ILE A 93 -9.32 -5.97 4.81
CA ILE A 93 -10.06 -6.15 3.57
C ILE A 93 -11.16 -7.18 3.77
N THR A 94 -12.40 -6.76 3.50
CA THR A 94 -13.54 -7.66 3.34
C THR A 94 -13.98 -7.61 1.88
N VAL A 95 -14.01 -8.76 1.21
CA VAL A 95 -14.46 -8.87 -0.18
C VAL A 95 -15.96 -9.17 -0.17
N THR A 96 -16.73 -8.37 -0.90
CA THR A 96 -18.19 -8.50 -0.99
C THR A 96 -18.62 -8.65 -2.45
N ASP A 97 -19.55 -9.55 -2.74
CA ASP A 97 -20.10 -9.78 -4.09
C ASP A 97 -20.99 -8.64 -4.59
N SER A 98 -21.43 -7.80 -3.66
CA SER A 98 -22.33 -6.70 -3.95
C SER A 98 -21.56 -5.52 -4.52
N GLN A 99 -21.66 -5.31 -5.84
CA GLN A 99 -21.34 -4.02 -6.51
C GLN A 99 -22.15 -2.82 -5.96
N SER A 100 -23.00 -3.02 -4.94
CA SER A 100 -23.96 -2.05 -4.44
C SER A 100 -23.35 -0.80 -3.80
N HIS A 101 -22.08 -0.83 -3.38
CA HIS A 101 -21.42 0.37 -2.85
C HIS A 101 -20.98 1.36 -3.95
N TYR A 102 -20.86 0.91 -5.20
CA TYR A 102 -20.52 1.75 -6.37
C TYR A 102 -21.74 2.09 -7.23
N LYS A 103 -22.96 1.81 -6.75
CA LYS A 103 -24.19 1.95 -7.55
C LYS A 103 -24.63 3.38 -7.82
N GLU A 104 -24.04 4.37 -7.16
CA GLU A 104 -24.23 5.78 -7.51
C GLU A 104 -22.94 6.28 -8.17
N GLN A 105 -23.05 6.81 -9.39
CA GLN A 105 -21.96 7.47 -10.09
C GLN A 105 -21.60 8.77 -9.35
N THR A 106 -20.87 8.65 -8.24
CA THR A 106 -20.34 9.80 -7.51
C THR A 106 -19.01 10.20 -8.11
N ASN A 107 -18.85 11.49 -8.41
CA ASN A 107 -17.59 12.04 -8.92
C ASN A 107 -16.46 12.08 -7.85
N LEU A 108 -16.75 11.72 -6.60
CA LEU A 108 -15.83 11.76 -5.47
C LEU A 108 -15.91 10.46 -4.67
N ILE A 109 -14.76 9.83 -4.48
CA ILE A 109 -14.60 8.63 -3.64
C ILE A 109 -13.61 8.98 -2.54
N ILE A 110 -14.03 8.88 -1.28
CA ILE A 110 -13.18 9.12 -0.11
C ILE A 110 -12.81 7.79 0.53
N ILE A 111 -11.51 7.51 0.59
CA ILE A 111 -10.96 6.28 1.18
C ILE A 111 -10.28 6.63 2.49
N SER A 112 -10.93 6.33 3.61
CA SER A 112 -10.37 6.59 4.94
C SER A 112 -9.35 5.52 5.33
N LEU A 113 -8.15 5.97 5.71
CA LEU A 113 -7.03 5.14 6.16
C LEU A 113 -6.70 5.37 7.65
N LYS A 114 -7.68 5.84 8.44
CA LYS A 114 -7.47 6.25 9.84
C LYS A 114 -6.96 5.10 10.71
N ASP A 115 -7.61 3.95 10.64
CA ASP A 115 -7.42 2.83 11.58
C ASP A 115 -6.56 1.68 11.02
N ILE A 116 -5.64 2.00 10.11
CA ILE A 116 -4.72 1.02 9.53
C ILE A 116 -3.27 1.24 9.97
N ASN A 117 -2.52 0.14 10.08
CA ASN A 117 -1.11 0.20 10.46
C ASN A 117 -0.25 0.80 9.33
N LEU A 118 0.98 1.22 9.66
CA LEU A 118 1.88 1.90 8.70
C LEU A 118 2.24 1.03 7.48
N GLU A 119 2.35 -0.29 7.65
CA GLU A 119 2.60 -1.20 6.52
C GLU A 119 1.44 -1.17 5.52
N MET A 120 0.20 -1.28 6.01
CA MET A 120 -1.00 -1.22 5.18
C MET A 120 -1.26 0.17 4.61
N LYS A 121 -0.86 1.24 5.32
CA LYS A 121 -0.89 2.61 4.79
C LYS A 121 -0.05 2.76 3.54
N LYS A 122 0.96 1.92 3.32
CA LYS A 122 1.74 1.89 2.08
C LYS A 122 1.14 0.96 1.02
N ILE A 123 0.66 -0.21 1.42
CA ILE A 123 0.19 -1.25 0.51
C ILE A 123 -1.16 -0.88 -0.12
N LEU A 124 -2.14 -0.46 0.68
CA LEU A 124 -3.51 -0.23 0.18
C LEU A 124 -3.57 0.90 -0.84
N PRO A 125 -3.01 2.10 -0.58
CA PRO A 125 -3.03 3.17 -1.56
C PRO A 125 -2.34 2.79 -2.86
N LEU A 126 -1.22 2.07 -2.78
CA LEU A 126 -0.52 1.59 -3.97
C LEU A 126 -1.41 0.69 -4.83
N ILE A 127 -2.06 -0.32 -4.23
CA ILE A 127 -2.93 -1.25 -4.95
C ILE A 127 -4.12 -0.50 -5.56
N ILE A 128 -4.76 0.37 -4.78
CA ILE A 128 -5.94 1.13 -5.22
C ILE A 128 -5.57 2.08 -6.37
N CYS A 129 -4.52 2.89 -6.19
CA CYS A 129 -4.09 3.85 -7.21
C CYS A 129 -3.65 3.15 -8.48
N LYS A 130 -2.90 2.05 -8.36
CA LYS A 130 -2.48 1.26 -9.52
C LYS A 130 -3.67 0.66 -10.25
N ASN A 131 -4.62 0.05 -9.55
CA ASN A 131 -5.79 -0.54 -10.18
C ASN A 131 -6.63 0.52 -10.92
N LEU A 132 -6.92 1.65 -10.27
CA LEU A 132 -7.67 2.75 -10.89
C LEU A 132 -6.94 3.34 -12.11
N TYR A 133 -5.61 3.43 -12.05
CA TYR A 133 -4.79 3.89 -13.17
C TYR A 133 -4.79 2.88 -14.33
N ASP A 134 -4.63 1.59 -14.05
CA ASP A 134 -4.64 0.51 -15.05
C ASP A 134 -6.02 0.43 -15.73
N GLU A 135 -7.12 0.49 -14.97
CA GLU A 135 -8.47 0.59 -15.52
C GLU A 135 -8.60 1.81 -16.44
N LYS A 136 -8.12 2.98 -16.01
CA LYS A 136 -8.19 4.20 -16.80
C LYS A 136 -7.38 4.11 -18.10
N LYS A 137 -6.24 3.42 -18.05
CA LYS A 137 -5.35 3.14 -19.20
C LYS A 137 -6.03 2.22 -20.21
N ASP A 138 -6.72 1.19 -19.74
CA ASP A 138 -7.41 0.19 -20.58
C ASP A 138 -8.65 0.76 -21.29
N PHE A 139 -9.45 1.59 -20.60
CA PHE A 139 -10.66 2.16 -21.19
C PHE A 139 -10.38 3.27 -22.22
N ALA A 140 -9.18 3.87 -22.21
CA ALA A 140 -8.73 4.94 -23.12
C ALA A 140 -9.72 6.11 -23.33
N ASP A 141 -10.72 6.25 -22.46
CA ASP A 141 -11.76 7.26 -22.53
C ASP A 141 -11.17 8.61 -22.14
N ARG A 142 -11.09 9.54 -23.10
CA ARG A 142 -10.57 10.89 -22.88
C ARG A 142 -11.62 11.88 -22.39
N GLU A 143 -12.90 11.51 -22.35
CA GLU A 143 -13.97 12.39 -21.89
C GLU A 143 -14.02 12.52 -20.36
N LYS A 144 -13.46 11.53 -19.65
CA LYS A 144 -13.40 11.51 -18.18
C LYS A 144 -11.97 11.67 -17.71
N SER A 145 -11.75 12.38 -16.60
CA SER A 145 -10.46 12.43 -15.92
C SER A 145 -10.52 11.67 -14.59
N LEU A 146 -9.38 11.11 -14.18
CA LEU A 146 -9.19 10.51 -12.87
C LEU A 146 -8.28 11.44 -12.06
N HIS A 147 -8.76 11.91 -10.91
CA HIS A 147 -7.96 12.72 -9.98
C HIS A 147 -7.70 11.92 -8.72
N ILE A 148 -6.44 11.54 -8.51
CA ILE A 148 -5.98 10.85 -7.30
C ILE A 148 -5.41 11.91 -6.36
N ILE A 149 -5.98 12.03 -5.16
CA ILE A 149 -5.52 12.96 -4.13
C ILE A 149 -5.00 12.13 -2.95
N ILE A 150 -3.73 12.29 -2.64
CA ILE A 150 -3.08 11.60 -1.53
C ILE A 150 -2.80 12.61 -0.42
N ASP A 151 -3.53 12.46 0.68
CA ASP A 151 -3.26 13.20 1.91
C ASP A 151 -2.17 12.50 2.74
N GLU A 152 -1.44 13.27 3.54
CA GLU A 152 -0.30 12.80 4.35
C GLU A 152 0.68 11.93 3.54
N ALA A 153 0.98 12.37 2.32
CA ALA A 153 1.61 11.55 1.29
C ALA A 153 3.03 11.08 1.64
N HIS A 154 3.71 11.72 2.59
CA HIS A 154 4.99 11.21 3.11
C HIS A 154 4.86 9.80 3.70
N ASN A 155 3.69 9.40 4.20
CA ASN A 155 3.48 8.02 4.67
C ASN A 155 3.52 6.98 3.55
N ILE A 156 3.23 7.40 2.31
CA ILE A 156 3.06 6.54 1.13
C ILE A 156 4.22 6.68 0.15
N LEU A 157 4.85 7.86 0.06
CA LEU A 157 5.82 8.23 -0.97
C LEU A 157 7.22 8.49 -0.40
N SER A 158 7.48 8.07 0.84
CA SER A 158 8.79 8.25 1.46
C SER A 158 9.88 7.40 0.82
N SER A 159 11.09 7.95 0.71
CA SER A 159 12.31 7.22 0.31
C SER A 159 13.12 6.67 1.50
N SER A 160 12.91 7.21 2.71
CA SER A 160 13.73 7.02 3.91
C SER A 160 13.25 5.91 4.86
N SER A 161 12.72 4.80 4.34
CA SER A 161 12.27 3.69 5.20
C SER A 161 13.31 2.57 5.30
N GLU A 162 14.07 2.57 6.40
CA GLU A 162 15.06 1.53 6.74
C GLU A 162 14.44 0.15 7.03
N ARG A 163 13.11 0.10 7.26
CA ARG A 163 12.40 -1.12 7.69
C ARG A 163 11.75 -1.92 6.56
N GLU A 164 11.87 -1.49 5.31
CA GLU A 164 11.30 -2.19 4.15
C GLU A 164 12.37 -2.69 3.18
N SER A 165 12.07 -3.76 2.44
CA SER A 165 12.98 -4.24 1.40
C SER A 165 13.09 -3.20 0.28
N GLU A 166 14.31 -2.97 -0.18
CA GLU A 166 14.61 -2.02 -1.25
C GLU A 166 13.75 -2.25 -2.50
N THR A 167 13.60 -3.49 -2.96
CA THR A 167 12.74 -3.84 -4.11
C THR A 167 11.28 -3.40 -3.95
N TRP A 168 10.72 -3.47 -2.74
CA TRP A 168 9.33 -3.04 -2.48
C TRP A 168 9.20 -1.53 -2.52
N LYS A 169 10.18 -0.82 -1.92
CA LYS A 169 10.27 0.63 -1.95
C LYS A 169 10.35 1.12 -3.39
N ASP A 170 11.24 0.52 -4.18
CA ASP A 170 11.49 0.91 -5.57
C ASP A 170 10.24 0.69 -6.41
N TYR A 171 9.62 -0.50 -6.34
CA TYR A 171 8.36 -0.77 -7.04
C TYR A 171 7.24 0.22 -6.69
N ARG A 172 7.10 0.56 -5.40
CA ARG A 172 6.11 1.55 -4.93
C ARG A 172 6.38 2.92 -5.54
N LEU A 173 7.60 3.42 -5.45
CA LEU A 173 7.97 4.74 -5.97
C LEU A 173 7.89 4.79 -7.50
N GLU A 174 8.39 3.75 -8.19
CA GLU A 174 8.31 3.61 -9.65
C GLU A 174 6.86 3.64 -10.14
N THR A 175 5.94 2.96 -9.44
CA THR A 175 4.51 2.98 -9.81
C THR A 175 3.94 4.39 -9.74
N PHE A 176 4.24 5.15 -8.68
CA PHE A 176 3.77 6.54 -8.58
C PHE A 176 4.48 7.47 -9.56
N GLU A 177 5.76 7.25 -9.85
CA GLU A 177 6.47 7.97 -10.90
C GLU A 177 5.87 7.72 -12.29
N GLU A 178 5.48 6.47 -12.60
CA GLU A 178 4.77 6.14 -13.83
C GLU A 178 3.45 6.90 -13.90
N ILE A 179 2.63 6.87 -12.83
CA ILE A 179 1.36 7.60 -12.77
C ILE A 179 1.56 9.10 -13.02
N ILE A 180 2.61 9.72 -12.46
CA ILE A 180 2.87 11.15 -12.66
C ILE A 180 3.37 11.44 -14.08
N LYS A 181 4.31 10.64 -14.61
CA LYS A 181 4.92 10.85 -15.93
C LYS A 181 3.97 10.54 -17.08
N GLU A 182 3.21 9.44 -16.95
CA GLU A 182 2.37 8.91 -18.02
C GLU A 182 0.89 9.21 -17.82
N GLY A 183 0.43 9.45 -16.59
CA GLY A 183 -0.99 9.66 -16.26
C GLY A 183 -1.65 10.72 -17.10
N ARG A 184 -0.95 11.81 -17.43
CA ARG A 184 -1.45 12.88 -18.31
C ARG A 184 -1.90 12.37 -19.68
N LYS A 185 -1.24 11.34 -20.25
CA LYS A 185 -1.62 10.73 -21.54
C LYS A 185 -3.00 10.06 -21.47
N PHE A 186 -3.37 9.60 -20.28
CA PHE A 186 -4.60 8.85 -20.00
C PHE A 186 -5.64 9.65 -19.20
N GLY A 187 -5.45 10.97 -19.05
CA GLY A 187 -6.36 11.82 -18.26
C GLY A 187 -6.33 11.53 -16.75
N THR A 188 -5.24 10.96 -16.24
CA THR A 188 -5.02 10.73 -14.81
C THR A 188 -4.11 11.82 -14.23
N PHE A 189 -4.53 12.40 -13.11
CA PHE A 189 -3.81 13.46 -12.40
C PHE A 189 -3.59 13.06 -10.95
N LEU A 190 -2.39 13.35 -10.42
CA LEU A 190 -2.03 13.09 -9.04
C LEU A 190 -1.85 14.42 -8.30
N THR A 191 -2.50 14.55 -7.14
CA THR A 191 -2.28 15.64 -6.17
C THR A 191 -1.73 15.04 -4.88
N ILE A 192 -0.67 15.63 -4.37
CA ILE A 192 0.05 15.17 -3.19
C ILE A 192 -0.04 16.28 -2.14
N ALA A 193 -0.65 15.99 -0.99
CA ALA A 193 -0.64 16.86 0.17
C ALA A 193 0.25 16.25 1.26
N SER A 194 1.18 17.04 1.80
CA SER A 194 2.08 16.59 2.85
C SER A 194 2.67 17.76 3.63
N GLN A 195 2.79 17.58 4.94
CA GLN A 195 3.50 18.45 5.86
C GLN A 195 5.03 18.25 5.88
N ARG A 196 5.54 17.16 5.29
CA ARG A 196 6.97 16.80 5.23
C ARG A 196 7.41 16.56 3.79
N PRO A 197 7.57 17.62 2.97
CA PRO A 197 8.05 17.46 1.60
C PRO A 197 9.44 16.84 1.52
N TYR A 198 10.34 17.06 2.50
CA TYR A 198 11.68 16.45 2.51
C TYR A 198 11.63 14.91 2.53
N ASP A 199 10.63 14.33 3.17
CA ASP A 199 10.49 12.88 3.29
C ASP A 199 10.04 12.23 1.97
N ILE A 200 9.40 12.98 1.06
CA ILE A 200 8.89 12.48 -0.22
C ILE A 200 10.05 12.28 -1.21
N SER A 201 9.96 11.26 -2.06
CA SER A 201 10.95 11.03 -3.12
C SER A 201 11.19 12.28 -3.96
N THR A 202 12.45 12.70 -4.08
CA THR A 202 12.86 13.87 -4.87
C THR A 202 12.50 13.72 -6.34
N THR A 203 12.52 12.50 -6.87
CA THR A 203 12.05 12.17 -8.22
C THR A 203 10.58 12.51 -8.40
N ILE A 204 9.72 12.18 -7.44
CA ILE A 204 8.29 12.50 -7.46
C ILE A 204 8.08 14.01 -7.40
N ILE A 205 8.74 14.70 -6.46
CA ILE A 205 8.60 16.16 -6.32
C ILE A 205 9.02 16.86 -7.62
N SER A 206 10.10 16.41 -8.26
CA SER A 206 10.60 17.00 -9.51
C SER A 206 9.64 16.91 -10.70
N GLN A 207 8.67 16.00 -10.66
CA GLN A 207 7.67 15.84 -11.72
C GLN A 207 6.38 16.61 -11.44
N LEU A 208 6.25 17.28 -10.29
CA LEU A 208 5.07 18.09 -9.98
C LEU A 208 5.09 19.39 -10.78
N HIS A 209 3.97 19.68 -11.44
CA HIS A 209 3.83 20.87 -12.28
C HIS A 209 3.37 22.11 -11.53
N ASN A 210 2.59 21.94 -10.46
CA ASN A 210 1.95 23.01 -9.71
C ASN A 210 2.16 22.79 -8.21
N TYR A 211 2.42 23.88 -7.50
CA TYR A 211 2.75 23.88 -6.08
C TYR A 211 1.85 24.85 -5.35
N PHE A 212 1.28 24.39 -4.23
CA PHE A 212 0.59 25.22 -3.24
C PHE A 212 1.42 25.15 -1.95
N ILE A 213 2.30 26.13 -1.76
CA ILE A 213 3.29 26.13 -0.69
C ILE A 213 2.72 26.91 0.49
N HIS A 214 2.22 26.18 1.48
CA HIS A 214 1.80 26.72 2.76
C HIS A 214 3.00 26.99 3.68
N ARG A 215 2.72 27.51 4.88
CA ARG A 215 3.75 27.73 5.91
C ARG A 215 4.52 26.45 6.20
N LEU A 216 5.84 26.47 5.95
CA LEU A 216 6.78 25.43 6.33
C LEU A 216 7.81 26.02 7.30
N ILE A 217 8.04 25.35 8.43
CA ILE A 217 8.95 25.81 9.49
C ILE A 217 10.31 25.10 9.41
N ASN A 218 10.31 23.84 9.02
CA ASN A 218 11.51 23.01 8.96
C ASN A 218 12.39 23.41 7.76
N ASN A 219 13.67 23.69 8.05
CA ASN A 219 14.62 24.11 7.03
C ASN A 219 14.88 23.04 5.96
N ASN A 220 14.85 21.75 6.31
CA ASN A 220 15.03 20.67 5.33
C ASN A 220 13.85 20.62 4.34
N ASP A 221 12.63 20.88 4.83
CA ASP A 221 11.43 20.93 4.01
C ASP A 221 11.46 22.14 3.06
N ILE A 222 11.88 23.30 3.56
CA ILE A 222 12.06 24.51 2.73
C ILE A 222 13.10 24.26 1.63
N GLN A 223 14.25 23.69 1.98
CA GLN A 223 15.32 23.39 1.02
C GLN A 223 14.91 22.34 -0.02
N ALA A 224 14.08 21.36 0.36
CA ALA A 224 13.56 20.36 -0.57
C ALA A 224 12.71 21.04 -1.66
N ILE A 225 11.84 21.98 -1.27
CA ILE A 225 11.02 22.75 -2.19
C ILE A 225 11.87 23.74 -3.01
N GLU A 226 12.84 24.42 -2.39
CA GLU A 226 13.73 25.39 -3.06
C GLU A 226 14.52 24.76 -4.21
N LYS A 227 14.99 23.53 -4.03
CA LYS A 227 15.73 22.81 -5.09
C LYS A 227 14.86 22.41 -6.27
N THR A 228 13.54 22.30 -6.07
CA THR A 228 12.63 21.81 -7.11
C THR A 228 11.83 22.92 -7.78
N VAL A 229 11.48 23.98 -7.05
CA VAL A 229 10.66 25.07 -7.55
C VAL A 229 11.56 26.21 -8.04
N ALA A 230 11.96 26.15 -9.31
CA ALA A 230 12.86 27.12 -9.94
C ALA A 230 12.29 28.55 -10.06
N TYR A 231 10.99 28.72 -9.89
CA TYR A 231 10.28 29.96 -10.21
C TYR A 231 10.03 30.88 -8.99
N LEU A 232 10.19 30.38 -7.76
CA LEU A 232 10.09 31.25 -6.57
C LEU A 232 11.37 32.06 -6.40
N ASP A 233 11.23 33.36 -6.13
CA ASP A 233 12.37 34.20 -5.80
C ASP A 233 12.82 33.98 -4.34
N LYS A 234 14.04 34.42 -4.04
CA LYS A 234 14.65 34.25 -2.71
C LYS A 234 13.83 34.94 -1.61
N LEU A 235 13.16 36.05 -1.93
CA LEU A 235 12.31 36.79 -0.99
C LEU A 235 11.04 36.00 -0.64
N ALA A 236 10.40 35.36 -1.63
CA ALA A 236 9.27 34.46 -1.38
C ALA A 236 9.69 33.30 -0.47
N PHE A 237 10.83 32.66 -0.74
CA PHE A 237 11.35 31.58 0.13
C PHE A 237 11.60 32.04 1.58
N GLN A 238 12.15 33.24 1.77
CA GLN A 238 12.35 33.82 3.10
C GLN A 238 11.04 34.10 3.84
N SER A 239 9.93 34.29 3.10
CA SER A 239 8.62 34.55 3.68
C SER A 239 7.79 33.30 3.99
N ILE A 240 8.14 32.12 3.44
CA ILE A 240 7.42 30.85 3.68
C ILE A 240 7.26 30.54 5.19
N PRO A 241 8.29 30.68 6.05
CA PRO A 241 8.16 30.37 7.48
C PRO A 241 7.20 31.27 8.24
N ILE A 242 7.00 32.50 7.75
CA ILE A 242 6.17 33.53 8.39
C ILE A 242 4.80 33.70 7.72
N LEU A 243 4.44 32.82 6.77
CA LEU A 243 3.13 32.84 6.14
C LEU A 243 2.02 32.67 7.19
N PRO A 244 0.96 33.49 7.15
CA PRO A 244 -0.19 33.29 8.03
C PRO A 244 -0.96 32.02 7.64
N VAL A 245 -1.67 31.45 8.60
CA VAL A 245 -2.55 30.30 8.38
C VAL A 245 -3.67 30.71 7.41
N GLY A 246 -3.94 29.86 6.43
CA GLY A 246 -4.89 30.16 5.36
C GLY A 246 -4.26 30.85 4.14
N SER A 247 -2.98 31.19 4.16
CA SER A 247 -2.28 31.71 2.97
C SER A 247 -1.31 30.68 2.39
N CYS A 248 -1.04 30.76 1.09
CA CYS A 248 0.01 29.99 0.42
C CYS A 248 0.60 30.74 -0.78
N PHE A 249 1.76 30.28 -1.24
CA PHE A 249 2.26 30.61 -2.56
C PHE A 249 1.77 29.60 -3.59
N VAL A 250 1.22 30.08 -4.69
CA VAL A 250 0.94 29.27 -5.88
C VAL A 250 2.08 29.49 -6.86
N ALA A 251 2.69 28.39 -7.31
CA ALA A 251 3.77 28.42 -8.29
C ALA A 251 3.68 27.22 -9.24
N GLY A 252 4.34 27.33 -10.40
CA GLY A 252 4.36 26.28 -11.41
C GLY A 252 3.58 26.67 -12.67
N LEU A 253 3.17 25.68 -13.46
CA LEU A 253 2.55 25.91 -14.78
C LEU A 253 1.18 26.60 -14.73
N ALA A 254 0.52 26.62 -13.58
CA ALA A 254 -0.76 27.28 -13.39
C ALA A 254 -0.65 28.81 -13.34
N THR A 255 0.55 29.38 -13.12
CA THR A 255 0.75 30.82 -12.92
C THR A 255 2.06 31.27 -13.56
N ASP A 256 2.04 32.35 -14.36
CA ASP A 256 3.24 32.87 -15.02
C ASP A 256 4.31 33.38 -14.03
N ILE A 257 3.87 33.86 -12.88
CA ILE A 257 4.70 34.28 -11.75
C ILE A 257 4.16 33.67 -10.46
N PRO A 258 5.01 33.37 -9.46
CA PRO A 258 4.53 32.95 -8.14
C PRO A 258 3.64 34.04 -7.53
N VAL A 259 2.47 33.65 -7.06
CA VAL A 259 1.52 34.56 -6.42
C VAL A 259 1.21 34.10 -5.01
N LYS A 260 1.19 35.04 -4.07
CA LYS A 260 0.66 34.80 -2.73
C LYS A 260 -0.86 34.90 -2.80
N VAL A 261 -1.54 33.87 -2.33
CA VAL A 261 -3.01 33.81 -2.27
C VAL A 261 -3.49 33.52 -0.86
N ASP A 262 -4.65 34.07 -0.53
CA ASP A 262 -5.38 33.77 0.70
C ASP A 262 -6.52 32.80 0.38
N ILE A 263 -6.50 31.63 1.01
CA ILE A 263 -7.50 30.58 0.85
C ILE A 263 -8.66 30.86 1.81
N LYS A 264 -9.84 31.06 1.24
CA LYS A 264 -11.07 31.25 2.01
C LYS A 264 -11.45 29.95 2.71
N LEU A 265 -11.71 30.02 4.01
CA LEU A 265 -12.26 28.91 4.78
C LEU A 265 -13.66 28.55 4.29
N LEU A 266 -13.95 27.25 4.25
CA LEU A 266 -15.30 26.74 4.02
C LEU A 266 -16.25 27.16 5.17
N PRO A 267 -17.57 27.24 4.90
CA PRO A 267 -18.58 27.35 5.96
C PRO A 267 -18.40 26.27 7.01
N GLU A 268 -18.65 26.55 8.29
CA GLU A 268 -18.38 25.61 9.41
C GLU A 268 -18.98 24.22 9.19
N LYS A 269 -20.19 24.14 8.63
CA LYS A 269 -20.89 22.88 8.35
C LYS A 269 -20.23 22.02 7.27
N GLU A 270 -19.39 22.61 6.44
CA GLU A 270 -18.70 21.96 5.32
C GLU A 270 -17.22 21.69 5.62
N ARG A 271 -16.73 22.10 6.80
CA ARG A 271 -15.34 21.86 7.19
C ARG A 271 -15.12 20.39 7.54
N PRO A 272 -13.98 19.81 7.14
CA PRO A 272 -13.61 18.48 7.60
C PRO A 272 -13.41 18.50 9.12
N ILE A 273 -13.68 17.36 9.77
CA ILE A 273 -13.43 17.17 11.20
C ILE A 273 -11.92 16.99 11.39
N SER A 274 -11.19 18.10 11.38
CA SER A 274 -9.73 18.15 11.47
C SER A 274 -9.24 18.89 12.72
N GLU A 275 -10.14 19.31 13.61
CA GLU A 275 -9.78 20.05 14.81
C GLU A 275 -9.06 19.13 15.79
N THR A 276 -7.89 19.59 16.25
CA THR A 276 -7.16 18.95 17.35
C THR A 276 -8.08 18.92 18.55
N ILE A 277 -8.13 17.77 19.24
CA ILE A 277 -8.88 17.61 20.50
C ILE A 277 -8.51 18.78 21.42
N ASP A 278 -9.50 19.44 22.00
CA ASP A 278 -9.27 20.44 23.02
C ASP A 278 -8.60 19.76 24.22
N LEU A 279 -7.31 20.02 24.40
CA LEU A 279 -6.52 19.44 25.47
C LEU A 279 -6.98 19.97 26.83
N GLU A 280 -7.47 21.20 26.92
CA GLU A 280 -7.95 21.76 28.18
C GLU A 280 -9.25 21.09 28.61
N GLU A 281 -10.13 20.75 27.67
CA GLU A 281 -11.33 19.96 27.95
C GLU A 281 -10.99 18.50 28.26
N ALA A 282 -10.06 17.90 27.52
CA ALA A 282 -9.66 16.51 27.71
C ALA A 282 -8.87 16.27 29.02
N TRP A 283 -8.17 17.28 29.53
CA TRP A 283 -7.39 17.21 30.76
C TRP A 283 -8.14 17.66 32.01
N LYS A 284 -9.38 18.16 31.88
CA LYS A 284 -10.32 18.29 33.00
C LYS A 284 -10.81 16.90 33.42
N MET A 285 -9.89 16.10 33.96
CA MET A 285 -10.18 14.93 34.79
C MET A 285 -10.24 15.33 36.26
#